data_AF-A0A7R7XS31-F1
#
_entry.id   AF-A0A7R7XS31-F1
#
_cell.length_a   1.000
_cell.length_b   1.000
_cell.length_c   1.000
_cell.angle_alpha   90.00
_cell.angle_beta   90.00
_cell.angle_gamma   90.00
#
_symmetry.space_group_name_H-M   'P 1'
#
loop_
_entity.id
_entity.type
_entity.pdbx_description
1 polymer ?
#
loop_
_entity_poly.entity_id
_entity_poly.type
_entity_poly.pdbx_seq_one_letter_code
_entity_poly.pdbx_strand_id
1 'polypeptide(L)'
;MQSRPGRLSPPQHDPIFQLNLPVQFISSTAYQPFQSQREWPYDRSLQRRLLVSQSAGDIDYLCLHPSLIRRLAMAERKKYLNEEDFKAGLVALDKEMGQNPWLVAFAPIRIVTAGGFLAVSYLRNREATGDIDYLIDPIYVGDGDINKALHAAIESVGDRLKFNDEWFNDDISIFVTKRARENVFERADKQGITLFKGENLEVLAAPIEWALERKLRRIYAGDRDRKAETDMADAVALLKKLKERTNEPLDLELIRTMNTNGFDVCPDHDTMHRVANVYRDEYKEEPFK
;
A
#
# COMPACT_ATOMS: atom_id res chain seq x y z
N MET A 1 4.19 48.75 57.01
CA MET A 1 2.94 48.83 56.22
C MET A 1 2.90 47.64 55.28
N GLN A 2 1.84 46.84 55.39
CA GLN A 2 1.69 45.51 54.79
C GLN A 2 1.33 45.57 53.30
N SER A 3 2.03 44.79 52.47
CA SER A 3 1.72 44.57 51.06
C SER A 3 1.16 43.15 50.91
N ARG A 4 -0.07 43.03 50.38
CA ARG A 4 -0.77 41.74 50.15
C ARG A 4 -0.20 41.00 48.92
N PRO A 5 -0.18 39.66 48.91
CA PRO A 5 0.19 38.87 47.74
C PRO A 5 -1.01 38.64 46.81
N GLY A 6 -0.74 38.64 45.50
CA GLY A 6 -1.71 38.37 44.44
C GLY A 6 -2.14 36.90 44.41
N ARG A 7 -3.44 36.67 44.18
CA ARG A 7 -4.01 35.34 43.91
C ARG A 7 -3.70 34.92 42.48
N LEU A 8 -3.05 33.78 42.32
CA LEU A 8 -2.98 33.03 41.07
C LEU A 8 -4.29 32.23 40.91
N SER A 9 -4.97 32.42 39.78
CA SER A 9 -6.09 31.57 39.36
C SER A 9 -5.57 30.23 38.83
N PRO A 10 -6.23 29.09 39.11
CA PRO A 10 -5.86 27.80 38.54
C PRO A 10 -6.29 27.70 37.06
N PRO A 11 -5.62 26.89 36.25
CA PRO A 11 -5.96 26.69 34.85
C PRO A 11 -7.29 25.92 34.72
N GLN A 12 -8.15 26.39 33.82
CA GLN A 12 -9.37 25.73 33.42
C GLN A 12 -9.03 24.48 32.61
N HIS A 13 -9.49 23.32 33.08
CA HIS A 13 -9.52 22.09 32.30
C HIS A 13 -10.70 22.13 31.34
N ASP A 14 -10.43 22.04 30.04
CA ASP A 14 -11.44 21.82 29.02
C ASP A 14 -12.04 20.41 29.15
N PRO A 15 -13.37 20.25 29.27
CA PRO A 15 -13.99 18.94 29.29
C PRO A 15 -14.11 18.38 27.86
N ILE A 16 -13.58 17.16 27.73
CA ILE A 16 -13.74 16.26 26.59
C ILE A 16 -15.23 16.13 26.23
N PHE A 17 -15.55 16.35 24.95
CA PHE A 17 -16.85 16.08 24.34
C PHE A 17 -17.23 14.60 24.53
N GLN A 18 -18.12 14.31 25.48
CA GLN A 18 -18.92 13.09 25.51
C GLN A 18 -20.20 13.34 24.70
N LEU A 19 -20.28 12.76 23.50
CA LEU A 19 -21.55 12.59 22.80
C LEU A 19 -22.00 11.14 22.97
N ASN A 20 -22.85 10.94 23.99
CA ASN A 20 -23.74 9.79 24.08
C ASN A 20 -24.90 10.04 23.11
N LEU A 21 -25.03 9.19 22.08
CA LEU A 21 -26.28 9.03 21.34
C LEU A 21 -26.65 7.54 21.28
N PRO A 22 -27.95 7.19 21.44
CA PRO A 22 -28.40 5.82 21.53
C PRO A 22 -28.45 5.18 20.12
N VAL A 23 -27.78 4.03 19.96
CA VAL A 23 -27.94 3.18 18.78
C VAL A 23 -29.27 2.44 18.91
N GLN A 24 -30.25 2.81 18.09
CA GLN A 24 -31.44 2.01 17.86
C GLN A 24 -31.09 0.82 16.97
N PHE A 25 -31.38 -0.38 17.48
CA PHE A 25 -31.35 -1.63 16.73
C PHE A 25 -32.36 -1.59 15.58
N ILE A 26 -31.91 -1.86 14.36
CA ILE A 26 -32.78 -2.28 13.25
C ILE A 26 -32.24 -3.60 12.72
N SER A 27 -33.10 -4.62 12.75
CA SER A 27 -32.80 -6.00 12.36
C SER A 27 -32.78 -6.21 10.85
N SER A 28 -31.86 -7.07 10.42
CA SER A 28 -31.83 -7.95 9.25
C SER A 28 -32.81 -7.71 8.08
N THR A 29 -32.24 -7.52 6.89
CA THR A 29 -32.77 -8.11 5.66
C THR A 29 -31.67 -8.38 4.63
N ALA A 30 -31.56 -9.66 4.27
CA ALA A 30 -31.19 -10.26 2.99
C ALA A 30 -30.03 -9.67 2.16
N TYR A 31 -28.92 -10.41 2.20
CA TYR A 31 -27.86 -10.43 1.20
C TYR A 31 -28.37 -11.15 -0.07
N GLN A 32 -28.25 -10.53 -1.25
CA GLN A 32 -28.32 -11.21 -2.55
C GLN A 32 -27.13 -10.77 -3.41
N PRO A 33 -26.32 -11.70 -3.96
CA PRO A 33 -25.24 -11.36 -4.86
C PRO A 33 -25.77 -11.07 -6.27
N PHE A 34 -25.40 -9.90 -6.79
CA PHE A 34 -25.69 -9.49 -8.16
C PHE A 34 -24.76 -10.25 -9.12
N GLN A 35 -25.31 -11.25 -9.83
CA GLN A 35 -24.67 -11.83 -11.00
C GLN A 35 -24.95 -10.92 -12.21
N SER A 36 -23.90 -10.46 -12.89
CA SER A 36 -24.03 -9.96 -14.26
C SER A 36 -22.97 -10.57 -15.15
N GLN A 37 -23.40 -11.53 -15.97
CA GLN A 37 -22.73 -11.95 -17.18
C GLN A 37 -22.82 -10.80 -18.21
N ARG A 38 -21.68 -10.39 -18.77
CA ARG A 38 -21.64 -9.77 -20.10
C ARG A 38 -20.45 -10.36 -20.85
N GLU A 39 -20.77 -11.33 -21.70
CA GLU A 39 -19.90 -11.78 -22.78
C GLU A 39 -19.68 -10.63 -23.77
N TRP A 40 -18.42 -10.37 -24.13
CA TRP A 40 -18.05 -9.51 -25.25
C TRP A 40 -17.59 -10.39 -26.43
N PRO A 41 -18.02 -10.11 -27.67
CA PRO A 41 -17.72 -10.95 -28.82
C PRO A 41 -16.29 -10.74 -29.32
N TYR A 42 -15.56 -11.85 -29.50
CA TYR A 42 -14.25 -11.91 -30.11
C TYR A 42 -14.39 -11.84 -31.64
N ASP A 43 -14.14 -10.67 -32.24
CA ASP A 43 -14.12 -10.48 -33.70
C ASP A 43 -12.80 -11.02 -34.30
N ARG A 44 -12.89 -12.11 -35.07
CA ARG A 44 -11.78 -12.77 -35.77
C ARG A 44 -11.61 -12.26 -37.21
N SER A 45 -11.54 -10.95 -37.43
CA SER A 45 -11.39 -10.40 -38.80
C SER A 45 -10.10 -9.61 -39.08
N LEU A 46 -9.17 -9.46 -38.12
CA LEU A 46 -7.94 -8.67 -38.30
C LEU A 46 -6.63 -9.48 -38.42
N GLN A 47 -6.67 -10.67 -39.02
CA GLN A 47 -5.45 -11.46 -39.31
C GLN A 47 -5.21 -11.81 -40.78
N ARG A 48 -5.87 -11.16 -41.74
CA ARG A 48 -5.53 -11.31 -43.16
C ARG A 48 -5.51 -9.99 -43.88
N ARG A 49 -4.36 -9.31 -43.86
CA ARG A 49 -3.92 -8.38 -44.92
C ARG A 49 -2.47 -8.00 -44.68
N LEU A 50 -1.58 -8.88 -45.11
CA LEU A 50 -0.21 -8.54 -45.49
C LEU A 50 0.30 -9.70 -46.32
N LEU A 51 0.21 -9.55 -47.64
CA LEU A 51 1.11 -10.16 -48.61
C LEU A 51 0.94 -9.39 -49.92
N VAL A 52 1.88 -8.47 -50.11
CA VAL A 52 2.20 -7.80 -51.36
C VAL A 52 3.05 -8.75 -52.22
N SER A 53 2.97 -8.49 -53.52
CA SER A 53 3.59 -9.12 -54.67
C SER A 53 5.05 -9.57 -54.58
N GLN A 54 5.33 -10.58 -55.41
CA GLN A 54 6.63 -11.13 -55.79
C GLN A 54 7.69 -10.07 -56.17
N SER A 55 8.94 -10.27 -55.74
CA SER A 55 10.12 -10.42 -56.64
C SER A 55 11.36 -10.84 -55.84
N ALA A 56 12.32 -11.40 -56.57
CA ALA A 56 13.45 -12.22 -56.13
C ALA A 56 14.52 -11.52 -55.28
N GLY A 57 15.24 -12.31 -54.48
CA GLY A 57 16.50 -11.93 -53.85
C GLY A 57 16.76 -12.69 -52.55
N ASP A 58 17.68 -13.65 -52.60
CA ASP A 58 18.14 -14.46 -51.48
C ASP A 58 18.49 -13.62 -50.23
N ILE A 59 17.69 -13.77 -49.17
CA ILE A 59 18.07 -13.45 -47.80
C ILE A 59 17.57 -14.61 -46.95
N ASP A 60 18.49 -15.36 -46.34
CA ASP A 60 18.22 -16.39 -45.34
C ASP A 60 17.48 -15.76 -44.14
N TYR A 61 16.16 -15.69 -44.22
CA TYR A 61 15.32 -15.53 -43.04
C TYR A 61 15.32 -16.87 -42.32
N LEU A 62 16.17 -16.98 -41.30
CA LEU A 62 15.97 -17.92 -40.20
C LEU A 62 14.60 -17.63 -39.59
N CYS A 63 13.56 -18.27 -40.14
CA CYS A 63 12.22 -18.31 -39.57
C CYS A 63 12.33 -19.08 -38.25
N LEU A 64 12.58 -18.34 -37.16
CA LEU A 64 12.46 -18.88 -35.81
C LEU A 64 11.07 -19.50 -35.69
N HIS A 65 11.03 -20.80 -35.43
CA HIS A 65 9.79 -21.55 -35.32
C HIS A 65 8.86 -20.85 -34.31
N PRO A 66 7.53 -20.79 -34.52
CA PRO A 66 6.61 -20.11 -33.61
C PRO A 66 6.73 -20.54 -32.14
N SER A 67 7.15 -21.78 -31.89
CA SER A 67 7.45 -22.26 -30.52
C SER A 67 8.75 -21.70 -29.93
N LEU A 68 9.74 -21.35 -30.75
CA LEU A 68 10.95 -20.65 -30.31
C LEU A 68 10.66 -19.17 -30.06
N ILE A 69 9.84 -18.52 -30.88
CA ILE A 69 9.34 -17.16 -30.63
C ILE A 69 8.52 -17.12 -29.33
N ARG A 70 7.67 -18.13 -29.09
CA ARG A 70 6.90 -18.27 -27.85
C ARG A 70 7.79 -18.59 -26.63
N ARG A 71 8.88 -19.34 -26.80
CA ARG A 71 9.87 -19.61 -25.74
C ARG A 71 10.78 -18.40 -25.46
N LEU A 72 11.11 -17.60 -26.46
CA LEU A 72 11.86 -16.35 -26.30
C LEU A 72 10.98 -15.21 -25.73
N ALA A 73 9.65 -15.27 -25.95
CA ALA A 73 8.67 -14.35 -25.37
C ALA A 73 8.26 -14.70 -23.93
N MET A 74 8.71 -15.83 -23.38
CA MET A 74 8.44 -16.25 -22.00
C MET A 74 9.72 -16.20 -21.15
N ALA A 75 10.39 -15.04 -21.14
CA ALA A 75 11.22 -14.73 -19.98
C ALA A 75 10.29 -14.77 -18.75
N GLU A 76 10.63 -15.61 -17.77
CA GLU A 76 9.83 -15.77 -16.57
C GLU A 76 9.67 -14.42 -15.87
N ARG A 77 8.42 -14.01 -15.62
CA ARG A 77 8.14 -12.76 -14.91
C ARG A 77 8.71 -12.85 -13.49
N LYS A 78 9.33 -11.78 -13.02
CA LYS A 78 9.78 -11.65 -11.63
C LYS A 78 8.58 -11.65 -10.69
N LYS A 79 8.48 -12.71 -9.90
CA LYS A 79 7.43 -12.86 -8.87
C LYS A 79 7.69 -11.99 -7.64
N TYR A 80 8.95 -11.77 -7.28
CA TYR A 80 9.37 -10.95 -6.16
C TYR A 80 10.32 -9.87 -6.65
N LEU A 81 10.19 -8.68 -6.09
CA LEU A 81 10.90 -7.46 -6.45
C LEU A 81 11.62 -6.93 -5.21
N ASN A 82 12.91 -6.64 -5.37
CA ASN A 82 13.75 -6.03 -4.34
C ASN A 82 13.75 -4.49 -4.45
N GLU A 83 14.54 -3.80 -3.62
CA GLU A 83 14.64 -2.34 -3.62
C GLU A 83 15.07 -1.77 -4.99
N GLU A 84 16.00 -2.43 -5.69
CA GLU A 84 16.49 -2.00 -7.00
C GLU A 84 15.42 -2.16 -8.09
N ASP A 85 14.68 -3.28 -8.06
CA ASP A 85 13.57 -3.55 -8.96
C ASP A 85 12.47 -2.50 -8.80
N PHE A 86 12.08 -2.17 -7.56
CA PHE A 86 11.08 -1.12 -7.32
C PHE A 86 11.58 0.25 -7.75
N LYS A 87 12.84 0.58 -7.49
CA LYS A 87 13.42 1.85 -7.95
C LYS A 87 13.37 1.95 -9.48
N ALA A 88 13.75 0.90 -10.19
CA ALA A 88 13.67 0.85 -11.64
C ALA A 88 12.23 0.94 -12.14
N GLY A 89 11.30 0.21 -11.51
CA GLY A 89 9.87 0.22 -11.81
C GLY A 89 9.23 1.60 -11.64
N LEU A 90 9.49 2.27 -10.50
CA LEU A 90 8.94 3.58 -10.20
C LEU A 90 9.47 4.68 -11.12
N VAL A 91 10.78 4.64 -11.45
CA VAL A 91 11.36 5.56 -12.46
C VAL A 91 10.75 5.33 -13.84
N ALA A 92 10.58 4.07 -14.24
CA ALA A 92 9.97 3.74 -15.53
C ALA A 92 8.49 4.12 -15.58
N LEU A 93 7.76 3.94 -14.47
CA LEU A 93 6.36 4.32 -14.33
C LEU A 93 6.18 5.83 -14.37
N ASP A 94 6.97 6.59 -13.62
CA ASP A 94 6.95 8.05 -13.64
C ASP A 94 7.12 8.60 -15.07
N LYS A 95 8.06 8.03 -15.83
CA LYS A 95 8.28 8.38 -17.23
C LYS A 95 7.12 7.98 -18.15
N GLU A 96 6.55 6.79 -17.96
CA GLU A 96 5.40 6.30 -18.72
C GLU A 96 4.18 7.19 -18.50
N MET A 97 3.93 7.58 -17.25
CA MET A 97 2.84 8.49 -16.88
C MET A 97 3.00 9.85 -17.56
N GLY A 98 4.23 10.33 -17.72
CA GLY A 98 4.56 11.56 -18.46
C GLY A 98 4.21 11.54 -19.95
N GLN A 99 3.85 10.38 -20.53
CA GLN A 99 3.37 10.26 -21.91
C GLN A 99 1.84 10.35 -22.03
N ASN A 100 1.12 10.31 -20.90
CA ASN A 100 -0.34 10.32 -20.90
C ASN A 100 -0.87 11.71 -20.49
N PRO A 101 -1.57 12.44 -21.39
CA PRO A 101 -2.09 13.77 -21.09
C PRO A 101 -3.01 13.84 -19.88
N TRP A 102 -3.77 12.76 -19.60
CA TRP A 102 -4.64 12.69 -18.43
C TRP A 102 -3.86 12.68 -17.13
N LEU A 103 -2.73 11.97 -17.08
CA LEU A 103 -1.92 11.89 -15.86
C LEU A 103 -1.07 13.15 -15.66
N VAL A 104 -0.50 13.68 -16.75
CA VAL A 104 0.31 14.91 -16.72
C VAL A 104 -0.50 16.11 -16.25
N ALA A 105 -1.77 16.22 -16.65
CA ALA A 105 -2.63 17.35 -16.25
C ALA A 105 -2.85 17.47 -14.73
N PHE A 106 -2.66 16.36 -14.00
CA PHE A 106 -2.87 16.28 -12.55
C PHE A 106 -1.60 15.86 -11.81
N ALA A 107 -0.44 15.91 -12.48
CA ALA A 107 0.83 15.54 -11.91
C ALA A 107 1.27 16.51 -10.78
N PRO A 108 1.94 15.99 -9.73
CA PRO A 108 2.17 14.58 -9.49
C PRO A 108 0.88 13.89 -8.98
N ILE A 109 0.60 12.70 -9.50
CA ILE A 109 -0.39 11.81 -8.88
C ILE A 109 0.23 11.26 -7.60
N ARG A 110 -0.47 11.44 -6.49
CA ARG A 110 0.00 11.07 -5.17
C ARG A 110 -0.64 9.77 -4.73
N ILE A 111 0.18 8.87 -4.21
CA ILE A 111 -0.29 7.62 -3.63
C ILE A 111 0.35 7.39 -2.26
N VAL A 112 -0.36 6.65 -1.41
CA VAL A 112 0.12 6.16 -0.12
C VAL A 112 0.24 4.65 -0.18
N THR A 113 1.38 4.10 0.24
CA THR A 113 1.65 2.67 0.24
C THR A 113 1.98 2.14 1.63
N ALA A 114 1.71 0.86 1.85
CA ALA A 114 2.03 0.13 3.07
C ALA A 114 2.48 -1.29 2.74
N GLY A 115 2.69 -2.12 3.77
CA GLY A 115 2.94 -3.55 3.56
C GLY A 115 4.35 -3.85 3.05
N GLY A 116 4.45 -4.77 2.10
CA GLY A 116 5.73 -5.35 1.69
C GLY A 116 6.70 -4.32 1.10
N PHE A 117 6.21 -3.38 0.29
CA PHE A 117 7.06 -2.36 -0.31
C PHE A 117 7.66 -1.42 0.75
N LEU A 118 6.87 -1.02 1.76
CA LEU A 118 7.38 -0.27 2.91
C LEU A 118 8.46 -1.06 3.67
N ALA A 119 8.26 -2.38 3.81
CA ALA A 119 9.19 -3.29 4.48
C ALA A 119 10.53 -3.40 3.75
N VAL A 120 10.51 -3.44 2.42
CA VAL A 120 11.71 -3.48 1.57
C VAL A 120 12.41 -2.10 1.54
N SER A 121 11.69 -1.04 1.16
CA SER A 121 12.30 0.24 0.81
C SER A 121 12.58 1.19 1.98
N TYR A 122 11.86 1.06 3.10
CA TYR A 122 12.02 1.96 4.25
C TYR A 122 12.48 1.24 5.52
N LEU A 123 11.83 0.14 5.89
CA LEU A 123 12.18 -0.61 7.09
C LEU A 123 13.44 -1.45 6.90
N ARG A 124 13.70 -1.89 5.66
CA ARG A 124 14.83 -2.75 5.27
C ARG A 124 14.88 -4.05 6.08
N ASN A 125 13.71 -4.58 6.46
CA ASN A 125 13.56 -5.85 7.18
C ASN A 125 13.20 -7.01 6.24
N ARG A 126 13.10 -6.76 4.93
CA ARG A 126 12.88 -7.77 3.89
C ARG A 126 13.78 -7.50 2.68
N GLU A 127 14.22 -8.56 2.02
CA GLU A 127 14.98 -8.46 0.77
C GLU A 127 14.09 -8.17 -0.44
N ALA A 128 12.85 -8.70 -0.46
CA ALA A 128 11.91 -8.54 -1.57
C ALA A 128 10.44 -8.71 -1.13
N THR A 129 9.52 -8.23 -1.96
CA THR A 129 8.07 -8.49 -1.86
C THR A 129 7.46 -8.65 -3.26
N GLY A 130 6.20 -9.09 -3.38
CA GLY A 130 5.54 -9.27 -4.68
C GLY A 130 5.20 -7.97 -5.39
N ASP A 131 4.78 -6.96 -4.61
CA ASP A 131 3.97 -5.85 -5.11
C ASP A 131 4.07 -4.57 -4.26
N ILE A 132 3.50 -3.50 -4.82
CA ILE A 132 3.18 -2.24 -4.16
C ILE A 132 1.66 -2.16 -4.01
N ASP A 133 1.17 -2.36 -2.78
CA ASP A 133 -0.20 -2.00 -2.40
C ASP A 133 -0.32 -0.48 -2.28
N TYR A 134 -1.28 0.16 -2.94
CA TYR A 134 -1.46 1.61 -2.85
C TYR A 134 -2.90 2.08 -2.63
N LEU A 135 -3.01 3.24 -1.97
CA LEU A 135 -4.20 4.09 -2.00
C LEU A 135 -3.88 5.30 -2.87
N ILE A 136 -4.67 5.55 -3.90
CA ILE A 136 -4.63 6.81 -4.64
C ILE A 136 -5.26 7.95 -3.82
N ASP A 137 -4.80 9.18 -4.06
CA ASP A 137 -5.34 10.40 -3.47
C ASP A 137 -6.87 10.37 -3.47
N PRO A 138 -7.53 10.64 -2.32
CA PRO A 138 -8.99 10.61 -2.19
C PRO A 138 -9.75 11.33 -3.30
N ILE A 139 -9.18 12.39 -3.88
CA ILE A 139 -9.80 13.14 -4.98
C ILE A 139 -9.99 12.31 -6.26
N TYR A 140 -9.17 11.28 -6.49
CA TYR A 140 -9.16 10.48 -7.74
C TYR A 140 -9.82 9.09 -7.60
N VAL A 141 -10.30 8.70 -6.42
CA VAL A 141 -10.85 7.33 -6.17
C VAL A 141 -12.02 6.99 -7.09
N GLY A 142 -12.80 7.97 -7.52
CA GLY A 142 -13.93 7.78 -8.45
C GLY A 142 -13.64 8.22 -9.89
N ASP A 143 -12.42 8.67 -10.19
CA ASP A 143 -12.08 9.20 -11.51
C ASP A 143 -11.71 8.06 -12.46
N GLY A 144 -12.66 7.65 -13.29
CA GLY A 144 -12.49 6.52 -14.19
C GLY A 144 -11.40 6.73 -15.24
N ASP A 145 -11.09 7.97 -15.62
CA ASP A 145 -10.12 8.26 -16.67
C ASP A 145 -8.70 8.26 -16.10
N ILE A 146 -8.49 8.89 -14.94
CA ILE A 146 -7.20 8.83 -14.22
C ILE A 146 -6.89 7.39 -13.81
N ASN A 147 -7.86 6.66 -13.24
CA ASN A 147 -7.61 5.28 -12.81
C ASN A 147 -7.26 4.37 -13.99
N LYS A 148 -8.00 4.45 -15.12
CA LYS A 148 -7.66 3.66 -16.32
C LYS A 148 -6.30 4.02 -16.90
N ALA A 149 -5.98 5.32 -16.96
CA ALA A 149 -4.70 5.79 -17.46
C ALA A 149 -3.53 5.29 -16.58
N LEU A 150 -3.69 5.34 -15.26
CA LEU A 150 -2.69 4.86 -14.31
C LEU A 150 -2.49 3.34 -14.43
N HIS A 151 -3.57 2.56 -14.48
CA HIS A 151 -3.50 1.11 -14.65
C HIS A 151 -2.80 0.73 -15.96
N ALA A 152 -3.14 1.38 -17.07
CA ALA A 152 -2.48 1.12 -18.36
C ALA A 152 -0.96 1.43 -18.32
N ALA A 153 -0.54 2.49 -17.61
CA ALA A 153 0.87 2.80 -17.42
C ALA A 153 1.58 1.74 -16.55
N ILE A 154 0.94 1.28 -15.48
CA ILE A 154 1.43 0.21 -14.59
C ILE A 154 1.63 -1.10 -15.38
N GLU A 155 0.64 -1.51 -16.16
CA GLU A 155 0.69 -2.72 -16.99
C GLU A 155 1.81 -2.63 -18.04
N SER A 156 1.89 -1.53 -18.78
CA SER A 156 2.93 -1.26 -19.79
C SER A 156 4.35 -1.39 -19.21
N VAL A 157 4.57 -0.82 -18.01
CA VAL A 157 5.86 -0.88 -17.32
C VAL A 157 6.16 -2.29 -16.81
N GLY A 158 5.17 -2.95 -16.20
CA GLY A 158 5.32 -4.33 -15.72
C GLY A 158 5.71 -5.29 -16.84
N ASP A 159 5.07 -5.17 -18.00
CA ASP A 159 5.37 -5.98 -19.20
C ASP A 159 6.76 -5.72 -19.76
N ARG A 160 7.19 -4.46 -19.78
CA ARG A 160 8.51 -4.04 -20.25
C ARG A 160 9.62 -4.52 -19.33
N LEU A 161 9.42 -4.45 -18.02
CA LEU A 161 10.40 -4.87 -17.00
C LEU A 161 10.28 -6.34 -16.59
N LYS A 162 9.31 -7.07 -17.15
CA LYS A 162 9.01 -8.47 -16.82
C LYS A 162 8.69 -8.67 -15.34
N PHE A 163 7.94 -7.74 -14.75
CA PHE A 163 7.39 -7.92 -13.42
C PHE A 163 6.09 -8.73 -13.48
N ASN A 164 5.66 -9.27 -12.34
CA ASN A 164 4.36 -9.91 -12.22
C ASN A 164 3.23 -8.90 -12.50
N ASP A 165 2.05 -9.40 -12.89
CA ASP A 165 0.95 -8.56 -13.35
C ASP A 165 0.34 -7.71 -12.22
N GLU A 166 0.56 -8.09 -10.95
CA GLU A 166 0.02 -7.44 -9.76
C GLU A 166 1.08 -6.60 -9.02
N TRP A 167 2.22 -6.28 -9.66
CA TRP A 167 3.36 -5.62 -9.00
C TRP A 167 3.04 -4.25 -8.39
N PHE A 168 1.93 -3.65 -8.79
CA PHE A 168 1.45 -2.36 -8.31
C PHE A 168 -0.08 -2.36 -8.39
N ASN A 169 -0.77 -2.46 -7.25
CA ASN A 169 -2.22 -2.68 -7.21
C ASN A 169 -2.89 -1.89 -6.08
N ASP A 170 -4.19 -1.63 -6.22
CA ASP A 170 -4.98 -0.86 -5.25
C ASP A 170 -5.83 -1.74 -4.33
N ASP A 171 -5.51 -3.02 -4.14
CA ASP A 171 -6.32 -3.99 -3.40
C ASP A 171 -6.56 -3.57 -1.93
N ILE A 172 -5.60 -2.85 -1.35
CA ILE A 172 -5.73 -2.25 -0.03
C ILE A 172 -6.94 -1.31 0.11
N SER A 173 -7.45 -0.76 -1.00
CA SER A 173 -8.65 0.09 -1.06
C SER A 173 -9.91 -0.60 -0.54
N ILE A 174 -10.02 -1.91 -0.73
CA ILE A 174 -11.18 -2.73 -0.33
C ILE A 174 -11.34 -2.72 1.19
N PHE A 175 -10.25 -2.52 1.92
CA PHE A 175 -10.19 -2.60 3.37
C PHE A 175 -10.25 -1.22 4.07
N VAL A 176 -10.46 -0.14 3.32
CA VAL A 176 -10.36 1.23 3.85
C VAL A 176 -11.60 2.03 3.49
N THR A 177 -12.33 2.50 4.52
CA THR A 177 -13.46 3.42 4.31
C THR A 177 -12.99 4.77 3.76
N LYS A 178 -13.89 5.54 3.12
CA LYS A 178 -13.56 6.88 2.60
C LYS A 178 -12.92 7.78 3.68
N ARG A 179 -13.51 7.83 4.88
CA ARG A 179 -12.99 8.62 6.01
C ARG A 179 -11.62 8.15 6.46
N ALA A 180 -11.40 6.84 6.53
CA ALA A 180 -10.09 6.28 6.89
C ALA A 180 -9.03 6.63 5.83
N ARG A 181 -9.39 6.62 4.54
CA ARG A 181 -8.48 7.01 3.45
C ARG A 181 -8.04 8.47 3.57
N GLU A 182 -8.97 9.40 3.76
CA GLU A 182 -8.67 10.82 3.96
C GLU A 182 -7.71 11.02 5.15
N ASN A 183 -7.97 10.34 6.27
CA ASN A 183 -7.11 10.39 7.45
C ASN A 183 -5.71 9.82 7.20
N VAL A 184 -5.62 8.70 6.47
CA VAL A 184 -4.34 8.09 6.10
C VAL A 184 -3.50 9.04 5.26
N PHE A 185 -4.10 9.71 4.27
CA PHE A 185 -3.41 10.69 3.44
C PHE A 185 -2.93 11.91 4.25
N GLU A 186 -3.82 12.52 5.02
CA GLU A 186 -3.48 13.68 5.85
C GLU A 186 -2.32 13.36 6.81
N ARG A 187 -2.34 12.16 7.40
CA ARG A 187 -1.27 11.72 8.31
C ARG A 187 0.00 11.31 7.59
N ALA A 188 -0.08 10.71 6.41
CA ALA A 188 1.10 10.41 5.58
C ALA A 188 1.84 11.71 5.23
N ASP A 189 1.09 12.76 4.90
CA ASP A 189 1.64 14.10 4.65
C ASP A 189 2.31 14.69 5.88
N LYS A 190 1.61 14.69 7.01
CA LYS A 190 2.19 15.18 8.28
C LYS A 190 3.43 14.40 8.70
N GLN A 191 3.46 13.09 8.40
CA GLN A 191 4.61 12.22 8.68
C GLN A 191 5.80 12.50 7.76
N GLY A 192 5.57 12.94 6.52
CA GLY A 192 6.62 13.39 5.61
C GLY A 192 7.61 12.32 5.14
N ILE A 193 7.26 11.02 5.18
CA ILE A 193 8.10 9.99 4.56
C ILE A 193 7.70 9.81 3.10
N THR A 194 8.57 10.30 2.22
CA THR A 194 8.50 10.04 0.78
C THR A 194 9.37 8.84 0.41
N LEU A 195 8.79 7.83 -0.21
CA LEU A 195 9.48 6.63 -0.70
C LEU A 195 9.97 6.78 -2.14
N PHE A 196 9.25 7.57 -2.93
CA PHE A 196 9.64 7.93 -4.28
C PHE A 196 9.05 9.29 -4.67
N LYS A 197 9.82 10.06 -5.44
CA LYS A 197 9.39 11.37 -5.97
C LYS A 197 9.93 11.54 -7.38
N GLY A 198 9.04 11.47 -8.35
CA GLY A 198 9.30 11.82 -9.75
C GLY A 198 8.55 13.09 -10.16
N GLU A 199 8.46 13.33 -11.47
CA GLU A 199 7.73 14.48 -12.01
C GLU A 199 6.22 14.23 -12.05
N ASN A 200 5.81 12.98 -12.25
CA ASN A 200 4.42 12.56 -12.49
C ASN A 200 3.84 11.71 -11.34
N LEU A 201 4.69 11.08 -10.53
CA LEU A 201 4.31 10.20 -9.43
C LEU A 201 5.04 10.57 -8.13
N GLU A 202 4.28 10.65 -7.03
CA GLU A 202 4.82 10.72 -5.68
C GLU A 202 4.25 9.60 -4.82
N VAL A 203 5.16 8.83 -4.18
CA VAL A 203 4.81 7.68 -3.33
C VAL A 203 5.18 8.01 -1.89
N LEU A 204 4.16 8.07 -1.04
CA LEU A 204 4.30 8.33 0.39
C LEU A 204 4.16 7.04 1.19
N ALA A 205 4.91 6.91 2.27
CA ALA A 205 4.66 5.83 3.23
C ALA A 205 3.37 6.12 4.01
N ALA A 206 2.55 5.10 4.20
CA ALA A 206 1.43 5.15 5.14
C ALA A 206 1.93 5.54 6.55
N PRO A 207 1.07 6.15 7.38
CA PRO A 207 1.42 6.44 8.78
C PRO A 207 1.92 5.18 9.47
N ILE A 208 3.06 5.25 10.17
CA ILE A 208 3.68 4.06 10.76
C ILE A 208 2.73 3.40 11.76
N GLU A 209 1.97 4.18 12.53
CA GLU A 209 1.00 3.65 13.48
C GLU A 209 -0.14 2.90 12.76
N TRP A 210 -0.56 3.41 11.60
CA TRP A 210 -1.59 2.77 10.78
C TRP A 210 -1.11 1.44 10.19
N ALA A 211 0.13 1.41 9.69
CA ALA A 211 0.76 0.19 9.22
C ALA A 211 0.93 -0.84 10.35
N LEU A 212 1.36 -0.41 11.54
CA LEU A 212 1.55 -1.25 12.71
C LEU A 212 0.24 -1.85 13.18
N GLU A 213 -0.81 -1.04 13.32
CA GLU A 213 -2.13 -1.51 13.75
C GLU A 213 -2.62 -2.67 12.88
N ARG A 214 -2.50 -2.56 11.55
CA ARG A 214 -2.93 -3.63 10.64
C ARG A 214 -2.14 -4.93 10.85
N LYS A 215 -0.84 -4.82 11.14
CA LYS A 215 0.03 -5.98 11.42
C LYS A 215 -0.39 -6.65 12.73
N LEU A 216 -0.55 -5.87 13.80
CA LEU A 216 -0.97 -6.39 15.10
C LEU A 216 -2.33 -7.11 15.03
N ARG A 217 -3.29 -6.56 14.29
CA ARG A 217 -4.60 -7.18 14.09
C ARG A 217 -4.53 -8.49 13.28
N ARG A 218 -3.67 -8.57 12.26
CA ARG A 218 -3.44 -9.83 11.52
C ARG A 218 -2.77 -10.90 12.37
N ILE A 219 -1.77 -10.52 13.19
CA ILE A 219 -1.12 -11.43 14.14
C ILE A 219 -2.14 -11.96 15.16
N TYR A 220 -3.03 -11.09 15.66
CA TYR A 220 -4.09 -11.47 16.60
C TYR A 220 -5.15 -12.38 15.96
N ALA A 221 -5.59 -12.08 14.73
CA ALA A 221 -6.55 -12.90 13.99
C ALA A 221 -6.03 -14.32 13.69
N GLY A 222 -4.72 -14.54 13.83
CA GLY A 222 -4.15 -15.88 13.90
C GLY A 222 -3.96 -16.54 12.55
N ASP A 223 -3.62 -15.78 11.50
CA ASP A 223 -3.21 -16.36 10.21
C ASP A 223 -1.93 -17.19 10.40
N ARG A 224 -2.05 -18.53 10.52
CA ARG A 224 -0.95 -19.45 10.89
C ARG A 224 0.02 -19.80 9.76
N ASP A 225 0.02 -19.05 8.67
CA ASP A 225 0.85 -19.33 7.49
C ASP A 225 2.16 -18.55 7.49
N ARG A 226 2.98 -18.70 6.44
CA ARG A 226 4.18 -17.86 6.17
C ARG A 226 3.93 -16.35 6.32
N LYS A 227 2.68 -15.91 6.16
CA LYS A 227 2.25 -14.54 6.41
C LYS A 227 2.41 -14.10 7.87
N ALA A 228 2.26 -14.98 8.86
CA ALA A 228 2.44 -14.66 10.28
C ALA A 228 3.88 -14.30 10.64
N GLU A 229 4.87 -15.05 10.14
CA GLU A 229 6.28 -14.73 10.38
C GLU A 229 6.64 -13.36 9.80
N THR A 230 6.14 -13.11 8.60
CA THR A 230 6.37 -11.85 7.89
C THR A 230 5.65 -10.67 8.56
N ASP A 231 4.41 -10.87 9.02
CA ASP A 231 3.67 -9.85 9.77
C ASP A 231 4.32 -9.56 11.13
N MET A 232 4.87 -10.57 11.81
CA MET A 232 5.62 -10.40 13.05
C MET A 232 6.89 -9.56 12.84
N ALA A 233 7.72 -9.91 11.86
CA ALA A 233 8.94 -9.17 11.54
C ALA A 233 8.65 -7.71 11.18
N ASP A 234 7.62 -7.47 10.37
CA ASP A 234 7.19 -6.10 10.04
C ASP A 234 6.68 -5.33 11.27
N ALA A 235 5.88 -5.97 12.13
CA ALA A 235 5.38 -5.32 13.35
C ALA A 235 6.53 -4.88 14.26
N VAL A 236 7.53 -5.73 14.43
CA VAL A 236 8.74 -5.45 15.23
C VAL A 236 9.56 -4.31 14.62
N ALA A 237 9.76 -4.31 13.30
CA ALA A 237 10.46 -3.22 12.61
C ALA A 237 9.69 -1.88 12.68
N LEU A 238 8.36 -1.91 12.57
CA LEU A 238 7.52 -0.72 12.74
C LEU A 238 7.56 -0.17 14.16
N LEU A 239 7.53 -1.05 15.18
CA LEU A 239 7.71 -0.64 16.58
C LEU A 239 9.06 0.04 16.79
N LYS A 240 10.14 -0.50 16.19
CA LYS A 240 11.48 0.11 16.26
C LYS A 240 11.46 1.52 15.70
N LYS A 241 10.81 1.74 14.55
CA LYS A 241 10.67 3.08 13.95
C LYS A 241 9.84 4.04 14.79
N LEU A 242 8.76 3.60 15.43
CA LEU A 242 8.00 4.47 16.36
C LEU A 242 8.83 4.85 17.58
N LYS A 243 9.57 3.90 18.15
CA LYS A 243 10.44 4.15 19.30
C LYS A 243 11.58 5.12 18.94
N GLU A 244 12.22 4.95 17.78
CA GLU A 244 13.27 5.85 17.29
C GLU A 244 12.79 7.30 17.12
N ARG A 245 11.51 7.51 16.81
CA ARG A 245 10.91 8.85 16.65
C ARG A 245 10.60 9.55 17.97
N THR A 246 10.18 8.78 18.96
CA THR A 246 9.75 9.31 20.26
C THR A 246 10.92 9.38 21.25
N ASN A 247 11.97 8.58 21.02
CA ASN A 247 13.10 8.38 21.93
C ASN A 247 12.69 7.96 23.35
N GLU A 248 11.48 7.40 23.48
CA GLU A 248 10.89 6.92 24.72
C GLU A 248 10.26 5.55 24.51
N PRO A 249 10.15 4.70 25.55
CA PRO A 249 9.38 3.47 25.47
C PRO A 249 7.92 3.76 25.09
N LEU A 250 7.37 2.91 24.23
CA LEU A 250 6.00 3.06 23.76
C LEU A 250 5.01 2.65 24.85
N ASP A 251 3.87 3.31 24.91
CA ASP A 251 2.79 2.90 25.80
C ASP A 251 2.08 1.67 25.22
N LEU A 252 2.14 0.54 25.93
CA LEU A 252 1.57 -0.73 25.45
C LEU A 252 0.07 -0.60 25.20
N GLU A 253 -0.66 0.03 26.11
CA GLU A 253 -2.12 0.16 26.00
C GLU A 253 -2.51 1.10 24.87
N LEU A 254 -1.77 2.20 24.69
CA LEU A 254 -1.96 3.08 23.55
C LEU A 254 -1.80 2.31 22.24
N ILE A 255 -0.68 1.59 22.08
CA ILE A 255 -0.38 0.85 20.84
C ILE A 255 -1.40 -0.28 20.61
N ARG A 256 -1.76 -1.02 21.66
CA ARG A 256 -2.71 -2.14 21.60
C ARG A 256 -4.12 -1.67 21.20
N THR A 257 -4.54 -0.51 21.69
CA THR A 257 -5.91 0.00 21.50
C THR A 257 -6.06 0.97 20.32
N MET A 258 -5.00 1.23 19.55
CA MET A 258 -5.07 2.10 18.36
C MET A 258 -6.13 1.59 17.39
N ASN A 259 -7.03 2.49 16.98
CA ASN A 259 -8.10 2.20 16.05
C ASN A 259 -8.17 3.22 14.89
N THR A 260 -7.05 3.41 14.22
CA THR A 260 -6.91 4.34 13.10
C THR A 260 -7.63 3.86 11.84
N ASN A 261 -7.88 2.55 11.71
CA ASN A 261 -8.67 1.98 10.62
C ASN A 261 -10.19 1.89 10.92
N GLY A 262 -10.61 2.02 12.17
CA GLY A 262 -11.99 1.76 12.58
C GLY A 262 -12.34 0.27 12.70
N PHE A 263 -11.36 -0.60 12.88
CA PHE A 263 -11.60 -1.99 13.27
C PHE A 263 -11.80 -2.08 14.80
N ASP A 264 -12.96 -2.58 15.24
CA ASP A 264 -13.25 -2.66 16.68
C ASP A 264 -12.59 -3.88 17.39
N VAL A 265 -11.80 -4.67 16.66
CA VAL A 265 -11.17 -5.90 17.17
C VAL A 265 -9.76 -5.62 17.72
N CYS A 266 -9.67 -5.26 18.99
CA CYS A 266 -8.41 -4.96 19.67
C CYS A 266 -7.58 -6.24 19.95
N PRO A 267 -6.28 -6.27 19.63
CA PRO A 267 -5.38 -7.34 20.04
C PRO A 267 -5.37 -7.54 21.56
N ASP A 268 -5.24 -8.80 21.98
CA ASP A 268 -5.08 -9.16 23.40
C ASP A 268 -3.64 -8.91 23.91
N HIS A 269 -3.49 -8.93 25.23
CA HIS A 269 -2.18 -8.78 25.89
C HIS A 269 -1.21 -9.89 25.50
N ASP A 270 -1.68 -11.12 25.29
CA ASP A 270 -0.84 -12.24 24.87
C ASP A 270 -0.20 -12.01 23.50
N THR A 271 -0.94 -11.44 22.56
CA THR A 271 -0.41 -11.00 21.26
C THR A 271 0.65 -9.93 21.44
N MET A 272 0.39 -8.93 22.29
CA MET A 272 1.37 -7.87 22.56
C MET A 272 2.63 -8.41 23.22
N HIS A 273 2.52 -9.34 24.16
CA HIS A 273 3.66 -9.99 24.81
C HIS A 273 4.49 -10.82 23.83
N ARG A 274 3.84 -11.53 22.89
CA ARG A 274 4.54 -12.25 21.81
C ARG A 274 5.35 -11.29 20.94
N VAL A 275 4.76 -10.18 20.51
CA VAL A 275 5.47 -9.16 19.71
C VAL A 275 6.62 -8.55 20.52
N ALA A 276 6.40 -8.25 21.81
CA ALA A 276 7.43 -7.71 22.69
C ALA A 276 8.61 -8.67 22.88
N ASN A 277 8.35 -9.98 22.99
CA ASN A 277 9.40 -10.99 23.08
C ASN A 277 10.28 -11.01 21.83
N VAL A 278 9.68 -11.03 20.64
CA VAL A 278 10.45 -11.01 19.38
C VAL A 278 11.25 -9.71 19.26
N TYR A 279 10.66 -8.57 19.61
CA TYR A 279 11.36 -7.29 19.64
C TYR A 279 12.58 -7.32 20.57
N ARG A 280 12.44 -7.86 21.78
CA ARG A 280 13.54 -8.01 22.74
C ARG A 280 14.63 -8.92 22.20
N ASP A 281 14.25 -10.02 21.56
CA ASP A 281 15.20 -10.96 20.99
C ASP A 281 16.01 -10.32 19.86
N GLU A 282 15.38 -9.49 19.02
CA GLU A 282 16.00 -8.83 17.88
C GLU A 282 16.87 -7.63 18.29
N TYR A 283 16.34 -6.72 19.11
CA TYR A 283 16.99 -5.43 19.41
C TYR A 283 17.65 -5.36 20.78
N LYS A 284 17.47 -6.36 21.66
CA LYS A 284 17.99 -6.36 23.04
C LYS A 284 17.54 -5.14 23.85
N GLU A 285 16.33 -4.66 23.59
CA GLU A 285 15.71 -3.50 24.21
C GLU A 285 14.25 -3.78 24.58
N GLU A 286 13.71 -3.07 25.58
CA GLU A 286 12.26 -3.10 25.85
C GLU A 286 11.49 -2.21 24.85
N PRO A 287 10.46 -2.71 24.17
CA PRO A 287 9.63 -1.91 23.27
C PRO A 287 8.63 -1.03 24.02
N PHE A 288 8.14 -1.50 25.16
CA PHE A 288 7.05 -0.88 25.91
C PHE A 288 7.48 -0.49 27.33
N LYS A 289 6.80 0.52 27.90
CA LYS A 289 6.81 0.82 29.34
C LYS A 289 5.66 0.11 30.08
#